data_AF-A0AB74FBT9-F1
#
_entry.id   AF-A0AB74FBT9-F1
#
_cell.length_a   1.000
_cell.length_b   1.000
_cell.length_c   1.000
_cell.angle_alpha   90.00
_cell.angle_beta   90.00
_cell.angle_gamma   90.00
#
_symmetry.space_group_name_H-M   'P 1'
#
loop_
_entity.id
_entity.type
_entity.pdbx_description
1 polymer ?
#
loop_
_entity_poly.entity_id
_entity_poly.type
_entity_poly.pdbx_seq_one_letter_code
_entity_poly.pdbx_strand_id
1 'polypeptide(L)'
;MRDAEAIAERVAQALGDEWTFFNGLTHGLAADADSASVGFTSVLWPEFDFEATRDANGVIQSARHRRVRGRAPEADSPEDLLSWSVSVQEFADRFGPATLNYSSAFSEKVLPAHEHDKFEWNPHPTIPASA
;
A
#
# COMPACT_ATOMS: atom_id res chain seq x y z
N MET A 1 8.17 25.19 -0.81
CA MET A 1 8.85 23.98 -1.31
C MET A 1 9.94 23.51 -0.33
N ARG A 2 10.88 24.38 0.09
CA ARG A 2 11.90 24.05 1.11
C ARG A 2 11.34 23.47 2.42
N ASP A 3 10.19 23.95 2.89
CA ASP A 3 9.61 23.43 4.15
C ASP A 3 9.11 22.00 4.01
N ALA A 4 8.53 21.64 2.87
CA ALA A 4 8.05 20.28 2.60
C ALA A 4 9.21 19.29 2.48
N GLU A 5 10.29 19.69 1.81
CA GLU A 5 11.52 18.88 1.72
C GLU A 5 12.15 18.69 3.10
N ALA A 6 12.23 19.75 3.90
CA ALA A 6 12.77 19.67 5.26
C ALA A 6 11.91 18.78 6.18
N ILE A 7 10.58 18.82 6.03
CA ILE A 7 9.67 17.92 6.75
C ILE A 7 9.88 16.48 6.29
N ALA A 8 9.94 16.22 4.98
CA ALA A 8 10.16 14.89 4.44
C ALA A 8 11.50 14.30 4.91
N GLU A 9 12.57 15.10 4.93
CA GLU A 9 13.87 14.67 5.43
C GLU A 9 13.84 14.35 6.93
N ARG A 10 13.15 15.15 7.74
CA ARG A 10 12.97 14.87 9.18
C ARG A 10 12.17 13.59 9.41
N VAL A 11 11.12 13.35 8.62
CA VAL A 11 10.33 12.12 8.69
C VAL A 11 11.21 10.92 8.31
N ALA A 12 11.96 11.00 7.21
CA ALA A 12 12.87 9.93 6.80
C ALA A 12 13.94 9.63 7.88
N GLN A 13 14.52 10.67 8.49
CA GLN A 13 15.47 10.51 9.60
C GLN A 13 14.84 9.88 10.84
N ALA A 14 13.58 10.21 11.15
CA ALA A 14 12.87 9.65 12.30
C ALA A 14 12.46 8.19 12.08
N LEU A 15 12.13 7.82 10.84
CA LEU A 15 11.86 6.42 10.47
C LEU A 15 13.15 5.60 10.44
N GLY A 16 14.26 6.18 10.00
CA GLY A 16 15.56 5.52 9.97
C GLY A 16 15.75 4.65 8.73
N ASP A 17 16.61 3.63 8.86
CA ASP A 17 16.86 2.63 7.83
C ASP A 17 15.83 1.47 7.90
N GLU A 18 15.95 0.51 6.99
CA GLU A 18 15.02 -0.63 6.90
C GLU A 18 14.89 -1.45 8.20
N TRP A 19 15.97 -1.55 8.99
CA TRP A 19 15.97 -2.29 10.26
C TRP A 19 15.33 -1.50 11.40
N THR A 20 15.31 -0.18 11.29
CA THR A 20 14.80 0.72 12.32
C THR A 20 13.42 1.29 11.97
N PHE A 21 12.98 1.16 10.71
CA PHE A 21 11.75 1.72 10.18
C PHE A 21 10.52 1.38 11.02
N PHE A 22 10.32 0.10 11.36
CA PHE A 22 9.15 -0.30 12.14
C PHE A 22 9.15 0.36 13.52
N ASN A 23 10.31 0.42 14.17
CA ASN A 23 10.43 1.03 15.50
C ASN A 23 10.21 2.55 15.43
N GLY A 24 10.75 3.21 14.40
CA GLY A 24 10.51 4.62 14.13
C GLY A 24 9.03 4.92 13.90
N LEU A 25 8.34 4.06 13.12
CA LEU A 25 6.90 4.16 12.86
C LEU A 25 6.08 3.96 14.14
N THR A 26 6.36 2.92 14.92
CA THR A 26 5.70 2.64 16.20
C THR A 26 5.87 3.79 17.18
N HIS A 27 7.08 4.35 17.27
CA HIS A 27 7.35 5.52 18.10
C HIS A 27 6.58 6.76 17.61
N GLY A 28 6.60 7.04 16.31
CA GLY A 28 5.89 8.18 15.72
C GLY A 28 4.37 8.11 15.89
N LEU A 29 3.81 6.91 15.91
CA LEU A 29 2.38 6.66 16.14
C LEU A 29 2.03 6.50 17.62
N ALA A 30 3.00 6.60 18.53
CA ALA A 30 2.85 6.31 19.96
C ALA A 30 2.14 4.97 20.23
N ALA A 31 2.44 3.98 19.38
CA ALA A 31 1.90 2.63 19.47
C ALA A 31 2.72 1.76 20.42
N ASP A 32 2.17 0.61 20.81
CA ASP A 32 2.85 -0.36 21.66
C ASP A 32 4.08 -0.96 20.95
N ALA A 33 5.24 -0.84 21.58
CA ALA A 33 6.53 -1.32 21.07
C ALA A 33 6.57 -2.85 20.87
N ASP A 34 5.75 -3.58 21.62
CA ASP A 34 5.70 -5.05 21.55
C ASP A 34 4.74 -5.56 20.47
N SER A 35 3.93 -4.68 19.87
CA SER A 35 2.98 -5.08 18.82
C SER A 35 3.69 -5.52 17.53
N ALA A 36 3.18 -6.59 16.91
CA ALA A 36 3.65 -7.07 15.61
C ALA A 36 3.04 -6.28 14.43
N SER A 37 2.06 -5.43 14.70
CA SER A 37 1.36 -4.59 13.74
C SER A 37 1.17 -3.18 14.29
N VAL A 38 1.28 -2.17 13.43
CA VAL A 38 0.98 -0.77 13.75
C VAL A 38 0.20 -0.14 12.60
N GLY A 39 -0.75 0.74 12.91
CA GLY A 39 -1.60 1.34 11.90
C GLY A 39 -2.31 2.61 12.35
N PHE A 40 -2.90 3.31 11.39
CA PHE A 40 -3.68 4.52 11.61
C PHE A 40 -4.75 4.69 10.54
N THR A 41 -5.79 5.47 10.82
CA THR A 41 -6.81 5.80 9.82
C THR A 41 -6.29 6.80 8.80
N SER A 42 -6.38 6.46 7.51
CA SER A 42 -5.92 7.34 6.45
C SER A 42 -6.80 8.57 6.34
N VAL A 43 -6.18 9.75 6.41
CA VAL A 43 -6.88 11.04 6.21
C VAL A 43 -7.18 11.27 4.73
N LEU A 44 -6.30 10.79 3.85
CA LEU A 44 -6.44 10.97 2.40
C LEU A 44 -7.48 10.01 1.82
N TRP A 45 -7.55 8.79 2.33
CA TRP A 45 -8.54 7.78 1.93
C TRP A 45 -9.34 7.32 3.17
N PRO A 46 -10.41 8.03 3.55
CA PRO A 46 -11.12 7.81 4.83
C PRO A 46 -11.67 6.39 5.04
N GLU A 47 -11.94 5.68 3.94
CA GLU A 47 -12.40 4.30 4.00
C GLU A 47 -11.32 3.27 4.35
N PHE A 48 -10.06 3.69 4.29
CA PHE A 48 -8.89 2.84 4.47
C PHE A 48 -8.16 3.18 5.76
N ASP A 49 -7.65 2.13 6.40
CA ASP A 49 -6.62 2.27 7.42
C ASP A 49 -5.28 1.83 6.80
N PHE A 50 -4.22 2.51 7.19
CA PHE A 50 -2.86 2.04 6.95
C PHE A 50 -2.48 1.02 8.01
N GLU A 51 -1.86 -0.09 7.61
CA GLU A 51 -1.31 -1.12 8.48
C GLU A 51 0.09 -1.50 8.00
N ALA A 52 1.05 -1.53 8.92
CA ALA A 52 2.36 -2.11 8.74
C ALA A 52 2.58 -3.26 9.72
N THR A 53 3.17 -4.35 9.24
CA THR A 53 3.50 -5.54 10.04
C THR A 53 5.00 -5.81 9.98
N ARG A 54 5.54 -6.38 11.06
CA ARG A 54 6.92 -6.85 11.12
C ARG A 54 7.03 -8.37 11.20
N ASP A 55 8.14 -8.90 10.74
CA ASP A 55 8.51 -10.29 10.93
C ASP A 55 9.07 -10.55 12.34
N ALA A 56 9.47 -11.81 12.61
CA ALA A 56 10.06 -12.21 13.88
C ALA A 56 11.44 -11.56 14.17
N ASN A 57 12.12 -11.03 13.15
CA ASN A 57 13.39 -10.34 13.28
C ASN A 57 13.23 -8.84 13.52
N GLY A 58 11.99 -8.34 13.50
CA GLY A 58 11.69 -6.93 13.71
C GLY A 58 11.65 -6.10 12.42
N VAL A 59 11.85 -6.72 11.25
CA VAL A 59 11.90 -6.05 9.95
C VAL A 59 10.48 -5.91 9.40
N ILE A 60 10.19 -4.81 8.70
CA ILE A 60 8.90 -4.68 8.03
C ILE A 60 8.72 -5.83 7.03
N GLN A 61 7.59 -6.52 7.18
CA GLN A 61 7.15 -7.56 6.26
C GLN A 61 6.09 -7.02 5.29
N SER A 62 5.24 -6.10 5.74
CA SER A 62 4.24 -5.47 4.88
C SER A 62 3.90 -4.06 5.37
N ALA A 63 3.54 -3.17 4.45
CA ALA A 63 3.03 -1.83 4.75
C ALA A 63 1.98 -1.48 3.68
N ARG A 64 0.70 -1.46 4.03
CA ARG A 64 -0.38 -1.32 3.04
C ARG A 64 -1.59 -0.59 3.58
N HIS A 65 -2.37 -0.03 2.67
CA HIS A 65 -3.70 0.48 2.97
C HIS A 65 -4.73 -0.64 2.79
N ARG A 66 -5.60 -0.83 3.79
CA ARG A 66 -6.70 -1.79 3.77
C ARG A 66 -8.02 -1.07 3.99
N ARG A 67 -9.02 -1.37 3.16
CA ARG A 67 -10.38 -0.88 3.36
C ARG A 67 -10.95 -1.49 4.64
N VAL A 68 -11.41 -0.64 5.54
CA VAL A 68 -12.06 -1.02 6.80
C VAL A 68 -13.47 -0.45 6.94
N ARG A 69 -13.83 0.51 6.07
CA ARG A 69 -15.14 1.17 6.05
C ARG A 69 -15.69 1.20 4.64
N GLY A 70 -17.02 1.20 4.52
CA GLY A 70 -17.69 1.20 3.22
C GLY A 70 -17.46 -0.09 2.44
N ARG A 71 -17.76 -0.05 1.14
CA ARG A 71 -17.56 -1.17 0.21
C ARG A 71 -16.73 -0.70 -0.97
N ALA A 72 -15.94 -1.61 -1.54
CA ALA A 72 -15.26 -1.34 -2.80
C ALA A 72 -16.30 -0.93 -3.87
N PRO A 73 -15.99 0.07 -4.73
CA PRO A 73 -16.86 0.40 -5.85
C PRO A 73 -17.07 -0.84 -6.74
N GLU A 74 -18.27 -0.99 -7.30
CA GLU A 74 -18.52 -1.98 -8.36
C GLU A 74 -18.07 -1.38 -9.69
N ALA A 75 -17.37 -2.17 -10.51
CA ALA A 75 -16.88 -1.77 -11.83
C ALA A 75 -16.75 -3.00 -12.72
N ASP A 76 -17.29 -2.93 -13.94
CA ASP A 76 -17.22 -4.05 -14.90
C ASP A 76 -15.89 -4.05 -15.66
N SER A 77 -15.24 -2.89 -15.76
CA SER A 77 -13.93 -2.70 -16.40
C SER A 77 -12.92 -2.06 -15.44
N PRO A 78 -11.63 -2.44 -15.49
CA PRO A 78 -10.56 -1.73 -14.78
C PRO A 78 -10.52 -0.23 -15.07
N GLU A 79 -10.93 0.19 -16.28
CA GLU A 79 -10.95 1.61 -16.67
C GLU A 79 -12.05 2.43 -15.99
N ASP A 80 -13.09 1.77 -15.46
CA ASP A 80 -14.19 2.44 -14.75
C ASP A 80 -13.81 2.79 -13.31
N LEU A 81 -12.69 2.26 -12.81
CA LEU A 81 -12.20 2.57 -11.47
C LEU A 81 -11.50 3.93 -11.44
N LEU A 82 -11.92 4.77 -10.50
CA LEU A 82 -11.17 5.97 -10.17
C LEU A 82 -9.83 5.59 -9.54
N SER A 83 -8.80 6.40 -9.81
CA SER A 83 -7.52 6.28 -9.11
C SER A 83 -7.76 6.27 -7.61
N TRP A 84 -7.06 5.36 -6.91
CA TRP A 84 -7.09 5.27 -5.45
C TRP A 84 -8.43 4.84 -4.83
N SER A 85 -9.34 4.30 -5.64
CA SER A 85 -10.65 3.83 -5.17
C SER A 85 -10.64 2.41 -4.60
N VAL A 86 -9.60 1.62 -4.89
CA VAL A 86 -9.43 0.24 -4.43
C VAL A 86 -7.98 -0.04 -4.07
N SER A 87 -7.76 -0.99 -3.18
CA SER A 87 -6.45 -1.62 -2.94
C SER A 87 -6.08 -2.60 -4.06
N VAL A 88 -4.80 -2.97 -4.15
CA VAL A 88 -4.30 -3.98 -5.09
C VAL A 88 -5.02 -5.31 -4.92
N GLN A 89 -5.31 -5.72 -3.68
CA GLN A 89 -6.07 -6.95 -3.41
C GLN A 89 -7.51 -6.85 -3.92
N GLU A 90 -8.23 -5.75 -3.63
CA GLU A 90 -9.60 -5.54 -4.12
C GLU A 90 -9.66 -5.48 -5.65
N PHE A 91 -8.64 -4.90 -6.28
CA PHE A 91 -8.49 -4.93 -7.73
C PHE A 91 -8.31 -6.36 -8.25
N ALA A 92 -7.39 -7.12 -7.63
CA ALA A 92 -7.05 -8.48 -8.05
C ALA A 92 -8.22 -9.46 -7.86
N ASP A 93 -8.99 -9.31 -6.78
CA ASP A 93 -10.16 -10.12 -6.49
C ASP A 93 -11.25 -9.95 -7.56
N ARG A 94 -11.32 -8.78 -8.21
CA ARG A 94 -12.34 -8.50 -9.22
C ARG A 94 -11.89 -8.80 -10.64
N PHE A 95 -10.70 -8.33 -11.03
CA PHE A 95 -10.25 -8.39 -12.43
C PHE A 95 -9.28 -9.53 -12.72
N GLY A 96 -8.76 -10.18 -11.68
CA GLY A 96 -7.73 -11.21 -11.78
C GLY A 96 -6.38 -10.75 -11.25
N PRO A 97 -5.42 -11.67 -11.11
CA PRO A 97 -4.20 -11.42 -10.37
C PRO A 97 -3.37 -10.29 -10.98
N ALA A 98 -3.03 -9.30 -10.17
CA ALA A 98 -1.97 -8.35 -10.45
C ALA A 98 -0.65 -8.93 -9.91
N THR A 99 0.42 -8.81 -10.68
CA THR A 99 1.74 -9.33 -10.30
C THR A 99 2.64 -8.17 -9.94
N LEU A 100 3.28 -8.24 -8.77
CA LEU A 100 4.29 -7.27 -8.37
C LEU A 100 5.43 -7.25 -9.39
N ASN A 101 5.58 -6.12 -10.08
CA ASN A 101 6.59 -5.92 -11.10
C ASN A 101 7.81 -5.19 -10.55
N TYR A 102 7.61 -4.28 -9.60
CA TYR A 102 8.67 -3.53 -8.95
C TYR A 102 8.26 -3.14 -7.53
N SER A 103 9.20 -3.19 -6.61
CA SER A 103 9.06 -2.62 -5.27
C SER A 103 10.33 -1.84 -4.94
N SER A 104 10.18 -0.62 -4.44
CA SER A 104 11.31 0.20 -3.98
C SER A 104 11.62 -0.11 -2.51
N ALA A 105 12.88 0.10 -2.10
CA ALA A 105 13.25 -0.11 -0.70
C ALA A 105 12.55 0.93 0.22
N PHE A 106 12.31 0.55 1.48
CA PHE A 106 11.73 1.45 2.48
C PHE A 106 12.57 2.70 2.74
N SER A 107 13.88 2.62 2.49
CA SER A 107 14.84 3.73 2.65
C SER A 107 14.99 4.60 1.40
N GLU A 108 14.26 4.33 0.31
CA GLU A 108 14.36 5.13 -0.91
C GLU A 108 13.89 6.57 -0.68
N LYS A 109 14.66 7.53 -1.21
CA LYS A 109 14.36 8.96 -0.98
C LYS A 109 13.12 9.42 -1.74
N VAL A 110 12.87 8.80 -2.89
CA VAL A 110 11.74 9.13 -3.77
C VAL A 110 10.84 7.91 -3.85
N LEU A 111 9.60 8.06 -3.38
CA LEU A 111 8.61 6.98 -3.32
C LEU A 111 9.15 5.74 -2.58
N PRO A 112 9.46 5.84 -1.26
CA PRO A 112 9.83 4.69 -0.45
C PRO A 112 8.70 3.67 -0.38
N ALA A 113 9.06 2.38 -0.33
CA ALA A 113 8.10 1.27 -0.23
C ALA A 113 7.00 1.30 -1.31
N HIS A 114 7.35 1.81 -2.49
CA HIS A 114 6.43 1.97 -3.60
C HIS A 114 6.42 0.72 -4.46
N GLU A 115 5.23 0.15 -4.60
CA GLU A 115 5.00 -1.06 -5.37
C GLU A 115 4.31 -0.72 -6.70
N HIS A 116 4.79 -1.31 -7.78
CA HIS A 116 4.12 -1.30 -9.09
C HIS A 116 3.66 -2.70 -9.39
N ASP A 117 2.36 -2.89 -9.46
CA ASP A 117 1.75 -4.12 -9.93
C ASP A 117 1.41 -4.02 -11.42
N LYS A 118 1.62 -5.13 -12.13
CA LYS A 118 1.23 -5.29 -13.52
C LYS A 118 0.05 -6.23 -13.62
N PHE A 119 -0.97 -5.82 -14.38
CA PHE A 119 -2.14 -6.62 -14.68
C PHE A 119 -2.25 -6.80 -16.21
N GLU A 120 -2.49 -8.04 -16.65
CA GLU A 120 -2.76 -8.34 -18.05
C GLU A 120 -4.26 -8.28 -18.30
N TRP A 121 -4.69 -7.21 -18.96
CA TRP A 121 -6.09 -7.02 -19.29
C TRP A 121 -6.41 -7.55 -20.68
N ASN A 122 -7.32 -8.52 -20.75
CA ASN A 122 -8.00 -8.92 -21.98
C ASN A 122 -9.39 -8.26 -22.06
N PRO A 123 -9.56 -7.17 -22.85
CA PRO A 123 -10.85 -6.48 -22.98
C PRO A 123 -11.93 -7.29 -23.71
N HIS A 124 -11.61 -8.51 -24.19
CA HIS A 124 -12.52 -9.40 -24.88
C HIS A 124 -12.42 -10.83 -24.34
N PRO A 125 -13.46 -11.38 -23.69
CA PRO A 125 -13.60 -12.81 -23.62
C PRO A 125 -13.92 -13.30 -25.03
N THR A 126 -12.99 -14.03 -25.65
CA THR A 126 -13.27 -14.75 -26.89
C THR A 126 -14.44 -15.68 -26.60
N ILE A 127 -15.64 -15.33 -27.05
CA ILE A 127 -16.78 -16.24 -27.03
C ILE A 127 -16.37 -17.42 -27.92
N PRO A 128 -16.24 -18.66 -27.38
CA PRO A 128 -16.00 -19.80 -28.25
C PRO A 128 -17.20 -19.90 -29.19
N ALA A 129 -16.95 -19.81 -30.50
CA ALA A 129 -17.97 -20.04 -31.51
C ALA A 129 -18.54 -21.44 -31.27
N SER A 130 -19.80 -21.52 -30.84
CA SER A 130 -20.53 -22.78 -30.79
C SER A 130 -20.64 -23.30 -32.23
N ALA A 131 -20.11 -24.50 -32.45
CA ALA A 131 -20.25 -25.27 -33.68
C ALA A 131 -21.65 -25.88 -33.82
#